data_AF-A0A7I9WQE3-F1
#
_entry.id   AF-A0A7I9WQE3-F1
#
_cell.length_a   1.000
_cell.length_b   1.000
_cell.length_c   1.000
_cell.angle_alpha   90.00
_cell.angle_beta   90.00
_cell.angle_gamma   90.00
#
_symmetry.space_group_name_H-M   'P 1'
#
loop_
_entity.id
_entity.type
_entity.pdbx_description
1 polymer ?
#
loop_
_entity_poly.entity_id
_entity_poly.type
_entity_poly.pdbx_seq_one_letter_code
_entity_poly.pdbx_strand_id
1 'polypeptide(L)'
;MRSALSELPTDRVICLEGPTVDQFAVAIDPLPENAPVIVMLEVGAAADAAGAVGIVLDALESVARAQLTAWLPAADAVTASSDAERRTIRRLARETASSTSLYGPYLADVAEAALRRQPRVHRHDADTRAAALSGILARTYGRAAVTLAWWAAAALPPVAQQVLGTAAHWFTGRGFGIWILGAGVVEPGRFPTVTLTAAPPADAASPALTFPVLAGRPHPGSAVELDVEARLQRHAWARGRTWNQIYHPHPLTPPIRVDLMWPAERVVVELDGPDHRGIVKYADDRRRDNALTVGGYAVLRFTNAEVTTDASRVLAMIEGLLAARREGGTPGEDRAR
;
A
#
# COMPACT_ATOMS: atom_id res chain seq x y z
N MET A 1 -11.87 16.24 -0.34
CA MET A 1 -11.14 15.23 -1.13
C MET A 1 -11.59 13.79 -0.87
N ARG A 2 -11.40 13.21 0.33
CA ARG A 2 -11.59 11.75 0.58
C ARG A 2 -12.92 11.16 0.10
N SER A 3 -14.06 11.80 0.39
CA SER A 3 -15.38 11.32 -0.05
C SER A 3 -15.53 11.34 -1.58
N ALA A 4 -15.04 12.39 -2.23
CA ALA A 4 -15.13 12.53 -3.69
C ALA A 4 -14.35 11.45 -4.45
N LEU A 5 -13.25 10.92 -3.87
CA LEU A 5 -12.44 9.87 -4.53
C LEU A 5 -13.23 8.58 -4.80
N SER A 6 -14.28 8.29 -4.02
CA SER A 6 -15.12 7.11 -4.22
C SER A 6 -16.13 7.29 -5.36
N GLU A 7 -16.37 8.53 -5.77
CA GLU A 7 -17.34 8.89 -6.83
C GLU A 7 -16.65 9.11 -8.19
N LEU A 8 -15.32 9.12 -8.21
CA LEU A 8 -14.55 9.34 -9.43
C LEU A 8 -14.67 8.13 -10.38
N PRO A 9 -14.72 8.37 -11.70
CA PRO A 9 -14.68 7.31 -12.70
C PRO A 9 -13.45 6.40 -12.55
N THR A 10 -13.69 5.08 -12.56
CA THR A 10 -12.64 4.04 -12.45
C THR A 10 -12.52 3.20 -13.73
N ASP A 11 -13.17 3.62 -14.81
CA ASP A 11 -13.27 2.90 -16.09
C ASP A 11 -12.61 3.64 -17.26
N ARG A 12 -12.09 4.84 -17.03
CA ARG A 12 -11.56 5.75 -18.04
C ARG A 12 -10.36 6.54 -17.52
N VAL A 13 -9.76 7.33 -18.41
CA VAL A 13 -8.71 8.30 -18.04
C VAL A 13 -9.37 9.63 -17.65
N ILE A 14 -8.97 10.19 -16.51
CA ILE A 14 -9.33 11.55 -16.09
C ILE A 14 -8.09 12.30 -15.59
N CYS A 15 -8.07 13.62 -15.76
CA CYS A 15 -7.07 14.50 -15.16
C CYS A 15 -7.62 15.07 -13.85
N LEU A 16 -6.86 14.98 -12.76
CA LEU A 16 -7.22 15.54 -11.47
C LEU A 16 -6.50 16.86 -11.26
N GLU A 17 -7.28 17.93 -11.09
CA GLU A 17 -6.78 19.26 -10.78
C GLU A 17 -7.09 19.64 -9.32
N GLY A 18 -6.21 20.41 -8.69
CA GLY A 18 -6.35 20.87 -7.32
C GLY A 18 -5.27 20.33 -6.38
N PRO A 19 -5.22 19.03 -6.08
CA PRO A 19 -4.25 18.48 -5.14
C PRO A 19 -2.86 18.33 -5.75
N THR A 20 -1.83 18.61 -4.96
CA THR A 20 -0.47 18.12 -5.25
C THR A 20 -0.40 16.60 -5.07
N VAL A 21 0.65 15.97 -5.60
CA VAL A 21 0.89 14.53 -5.45
C VAL A 21 0.92 14.14 -3.96
N ASP A 22 1.59 14.94 -3.12
CA ASP A 22 1.68 14.67 -1.68
C ASP A 22 0.33 14.80 -0.97
N GLN A 23 -0.46 15.81 -1.33
CA GLN A 23 -1.80 15.97 -0.75
C GLN A 23 -2.73 14.82 -1.14
N PHE A 24 -2.61 14.37 -2.39
CA PHE A 24 -3.33 13.21 -2.88
C PHE A 24 -2.89 11.95 -2.10
N ALA A 25 -1.58 11.73 -1.93
CA ALA A 25 -1.03 10.63 -1.14
C ALA A 25 -1.55 10.63 0.31
N VAL A 26 -1.57 11.79 0.97
CA VAL A 26 -2.12 11.94 2.34
C VAL A 26 -3.62 11.63 2.38
N ALA A 27 -4.40 12.03 1.38
CA ALA A 27 -5.83 11.77 1.38
C ALA A 27 -6.19 10.30 1.15
N ILE A 28 -5.31 9.52 0.51
CA ILE A 28 -5.52 8.09 0.29
C ILE A 28 -4.87 7.20 1.37
N ASP A 29 -4.28 7.78 2.42
CA ASP A 29 -3.76 7.02 3.58
C ASP A 29 -4.52 7.40 4.88
N PRO A 30 -5.27 6.46 5.51
CA PRO A 30 -5.61 5.14 4.98
C PRO A 30 -6.50 5.23 3.72
N LEU A 31 -6.57 4.17 2.93
CA LEU A 31 -7.43 4.15 1.74
C LEU A 31 -8.91 4.34 2.16
N PRO A 32 -9.67 5.27 1.54
CA PRO A 32 -11.10 5.40 1.83
C PRO A 32 -11.85 4.08 1.59
N GLU A 33 -12.86 3.81 2.41
CA GLU A 33 -13.55 2.51 2.44
C GLU A 33 -14.11 2.10 1.07
N ASN A 34 -14.76 3.03 0.37
CA ASN A 34 -15.38 2.82 -0.93
C ASN A 34 -14.52 3.24 -2.13
N ALA A 35 -13.27 3.64 -1.90
CA ALA A 35 -12.37 3.98 -3.00
C ALA A 35 -11.90 2.71 -3.73
N PRO A 36 -11.55 2.80 -5.03
CA PRO A 36 -10.84 1.72 -5.72
C PRO A 36 -9.49 1.45 -5.08
N VAL A 37 -8.83 0.36 -5.45
CA VAL A 37 -7.39 0.21 -5.16
C VAL A 37 -6.65 1.32 -5.90
N ILE A 38 -5.99 2.23 -5.20
CA ILE A 38 -5.24 3.33 -5.83
C ILE A 38 -3.75 3.01 -5.74
N VAL A 39 -3.14 2.74 -6.89
CA VAL A 39 -1.68 2.59 -7.01
C VAL A 39 -1.13 3.88 -7.60
N MET A 40 -0.28 4.59 -6.86
CA MET A 40 0.40 5.78 -7.36
C MET A 40 1.70 5.39 -8.05
N LEU A 41 1.91 5.88 -9.27
CA LEU A 41 3.13 5.61 -10.05
C LEU A 41 3.69 6.90 -10.63
N GLU A 42 4.98 7.11 -10.41
CA GLU A 42 5.75 8.06 -11.20
C GLU A 42 5.96 7.50 -12.60
N VAL A 43 5.54 8.26 -13.61
CA VAL A 43 5.72 7.92 -15.02
C VAL A 43 6.71 8.88 -15.65
N GLY A 44 7.50 8.35 -16.58
CA GLY A 44 8.53 9.08 -17.30
C GLY A 44 8.39 8.92 -18.82
N ALA A 45 9.33 9.50 -19.55
CA ALA A 45 9.42 9.31 -20.99
C ALA A 45 9.71 7.83 -21.32
N ALA A 46 8.99 7.30 -22.30
CA ALA A 46 9.24 6.00 -22.90
C ALA A 46 9.44 6.17 -24.42
N ALA A 47 10.07 5.18 -25.04
CA ALA A 47 10.31 5.19 -26.49
C ALA A 47 8.99 5.21 -27.29
N ASP A 48 7.99 4.44 -26.82
CA ASP A 48 6.66 4.35 -27.41
C ASP A 48 5.61 3.93 -26.36
N ALA A 49 4.35 3.85 -26.77
CA ALA A 49 3.23 3.50 -25.89
C ALA A 49 3.33 2.06 -25.35
N ALA A 50 3.87 1.12 -26.13
CA ALA A 50 4.02 -0.26 -25.70
C ALA A 50 5.10 -0.39 -24.61
N GLY A 51 6.20 0.36 -24.74
CA GLY A 51 7.24 0.49 -23.73
C GLY A 51 6.71 1.09 -22.43
N ALA A 52 5.92 2.17 -22.52
CA ALA A 52 5.26 2.77 -21.34
C ALA A 52 4.32 1.78 -20.64
N VAL A 53 3.50 1.05 -21.39
CA VAL A 53 2.64 -0.03 -20.86
C VAL A 53 3.47 -1.10 -20.17
N GLY A 54 4.57 -1.54 -20.78
CA GLY A 54 5.48 -2.54 -20.21
C GLY A 54 6.03 -2.12 -18.85
N ILE A 55 6.55 -0.90 -18.74
CA ILE A 55 7.10 -0.34 -17.49
C ILE A 55 6.04 -0.35 -16.38
N VAL A 56 4.81 0.11 -16.68
CA VAL A 56 3.73 0.15 -15.70
C VAL A 56 3.29 -1.27 -15.29
N LEU A 57 3.18 -2.21 -16.23
CA LEU A 57 2.86 -3.61 -15.92
C LEU A 57 3.94 -4.27 -15.05
N ASP A 58 5.22 -3.95 -15.27
CA ASP A 58 6.32 -4.45 -14.46
C ASP A 58 6.26 -3.91 -13.03
N ALA A 59 5.94 -2.63 -12.87
CA ALA A 59 5.69 -2.02 -11.57
C ALA A 59 4.53 -2.70 -10.84
N LEU A 60 3.39 -2.92 -11.51
CA LEU A 60 2.24 -3.63 -10.93
C LEU A 60 2.53 -5.09 -10.59
N GLU A 61 3.31 -5.78 -11.41
CA GLU A 61 3.76 -7.14 -11.13
C GLU A 61 4.71 -7.18 -9.91
N SER A 62 5.51 -6.13 -9.70
CA SER A 62 6.29 -5.99 -8.47
C SER A 62 5.41 -5.87 -7.22
N VAL A 63 4.31 -5.11 -7.30
CA VAL A 63 3.31 -4.99 -6.22
C VAL A 63 2.65 -6.33 -5.94
N ALA A 64 2.23 -7.04 -6.99
CA ALA A 64 1.64 -8.36 -6.86
C ALA A 64 2.62 -9.35 -6.19
N ARG A 65 3.88 -9.40 -6.63
CA ARG A 65 4.89 -10.28 -6.02
C ARG A 65 5.14 -9.96 -4.55
N ALA A 66 5.23 -8.68 -4.20
CA ALA A 66 5.43 -8.24 -2.82
C ALA A 66 4.26 -8.65 -1.91
N GLN A 67 3.07 -8.86 -2.49
CA GLN A 67 1.85 -9.26 -1.78
C GLN A 67 1.51 -10.74 -1.95
N LEU A 68 2.47 -11.60 -2.28
CA LEU A 68 2.25 -13.04 -2.54
C LEU A 68 1.32 -13.68 -1.52
N THR A 69 1.63 -13.54 -0.24
CA THR A 69 0.88 -14.20 0.83
C THR A 69 -0.49 -13.58 1.06
N ALA A 70 -0.77 -12.40 0.52
CA ALA A 70 -2.07 -11.73 0.66
C ALA A 70 -3.09 -12.28 -0.33
N TRP A 71 -2.71 -12.44 -1.60
CA TRP A 71 -3.58 -13.06 -2.62
C TRP A 71 -3.42 -14.58 -2.72
N LEU A 72 -2.35 -15.15 -2.15
CA LEU A 72 -2.15 -16.60 -2.00
C LEU A 72 -1.76 -16.93 -0.55
N PRO A 73 -2.70 -16.91 0.42
CA PRO A 73 -2.40 -17.20 1.83
C PRO A 73 -1.73 -18.56 2.07
N ALA A 74 -2.05 -19.58 1.26
CA ALA A 74 -1.41 -20.89 1.33
C ALA A 74 0.11 -20.86 1.05
N ALA A 75 0.64 -19.75 0.51
CA ALA A 75 2.07 -19.55 0.31
C ALA A 75 2.86 -19.35 1.60
N ASP A 76 2.22 -19.01 2.72
CA ASP A 76 2.90 -18.79 4.02
C ASP A 76 3.69 -20.02 4.49
N ALA A 77 3.26 -21.22 4.10
CA ALA A 77 3.94 -22.48 4.44
C ALA A 77 5.17 -22.79 3.56
N VAL A 78 5.45 -21.99 2.54
CA VAL A 78 6.54 -22.22 1.57
C VAL A 78 7.71 -21.30 1.89
N THR A 79 8.79 -21.85 2.44
CA THR A 79 9.86 -21.05 3.06
C THR A 79 11.20 -21.11 2.32
N ALA A 80 11.43 -22.08 1.44
CA ALA A 80 12.64 -22.21 0.63
C ALA A 80 12.35 -22.21 -0.89
N SER A 81 13.42 -22.10 -1.68
CA SER A 81 13.37 -22.01 -3.15
C SER A 81 13.79 -23.30 -3.85
N SER A 82 13.45 -24.47 -3.28
CA SER A 82 13.71 -25.76 -3.92
C SER A 82 12.82 -26.02 -5.14
N ASP A 83 13.19 -26.97 -6.00
CA ASP A 83 12.36 -27.38 -7.14
C ASP A 83 11.03 -28.03 -6.73
N ALA A 84 10.96 -28.60 -5.53
CA ALA A 84 9.73 -29.13 -4.96
C ALA A 84 8.80 -27.99 -4.56
N GLU A 85 9.31 -26.98 -3.84
CA GLU A 85 8.55 -25.80 -3.43
C GLU A 85 8.07 -24.97 -4.62
N ARG A 86 8.90 -24.88 -5.66
CA ARG A 86 8.50 -24.29 -6.94
C ARG A 86 7.28 -25.00 -7.54
N ARG A 87 7.24 -26.33 -7.51
CA ARG A 87 6.06 -27.07 -7.99
C ARG A 87 4.85 -26.85 -7.07
N THR A 88 5.08 -26.81 -5.76
CA THR A 88 4.04 -26.53 -4.76
C THR A 88 3.41 -25.15 -4.96
N ILE A 89 4.20 -24.08 -5.05
CA ILE A 89 3.68 -22.72 -5.18
C ILE A 89 2.89 -22.55 -6.48
N ARG A 90 3.37 -23.15 -7.59
CA ARG A 90 2.64 -23.16 -8.86
C ARG A 90 1.32 -23.91 -8.78
N ARG A 91 1.27 -25.04 -8.06
CA ARG A 91 0.04 -25.81 -7.84
C ARG A 91 -0.96 -24.99 -7.03
N LEU A 92 -0.55 -24.42 -5.91
CA LEU A 92 -1.40 -23.58 -5.05
C LEU A 92 -2.01 -22.40 -5.82
N ALA A 93 -1.20 -21.73 -6.64
CA ALA A 93 -1.68 -20.65 -7.50
C ALA A 93 -2.72 -21.14 -8.54
N ARG A 94 -2.53 -22.32 -9.13
CA ARG A 94 -3.52 -22.89 -10.07
C ARG A 94 -4.81 -23.31 -9.39
N GLU A 95 -4.75 -23.83 -8.17
CA GLU A 95 -5.92 -24.17 -7.35
C GLU A 95 -6.70 -22.91 -6.92
N THR A 96 -5.97 -21.83 -6.62
CA THR A 96 -6.59 -20.52 -6.40
C THR A 96 -7.23 -20.02 -7.69
N ALA A 97 -6.56 -20.15 -8.84
CA ALA A 97 -7.14 -19.78 -10.12
C ALA A 97 -8.41 -20.59 -10.47
N SER A 98 -8.48 -21.88 -10.13
CA SER A 98 -9.66 -22.70 -10.44
C SER A 98 -10.91 -22.34 -9.64
N SER A 99 -10.75 -21.65 -8.50
CA SER A 99 -11.85 -21.15 -7.67
C SER A 99 -12.12 -19.66 -7.90
N THR A 100 -11.47 -19.06 -8.90
CA THR A 100 -11.53 -17.62 -9.18
C THR A 100 -11.61 -17.36 -10.68
N SER A 101 -11.77 -16.10 -11.08
CA SER A 101 -11.70 -15.67 -12.48
C SER A 101 -10.26 -15.36 -12.94
N LEU A 102 -9.25 -15.64 -12.12
CA LEU A 102 -7.86 -15.31 -12.41
C LEU A 102 -7.23 -16.29 -13.39
N TYR A 103 -6.37 -15.78 -14.27
CA TYR A 103 -5.66 -16.61 -15.24
C TYR A 103 -4.53 -17.42 -14.56
N GLY A 104 -4.79 -18.70 -14.31
CA GLY A 104 -3.89 -19.60 -13.57
C GLY A 104 -2.45 -19.69 -14.08
N PRO A 105 -2.19 -19.77 -15.39
CA PRO A 105 -0.83 -19.74 -15.93
C PRO A 105 -0.09 -18.41 -15.74
N TYR A 106 -0.80 -17.29 -15.51
CA TYR A 106 -0.12 -16.05 -15.10
C TYR A 106 0.18 -16.08 -13.60
N LEU A 107 -0.82 -16.44 -12.80
CA LEU A 107 -0.76 -16.48 -11.33
C LEU A 107 0.36 -17.40 -10.81
N ALA A 108 0.47 -18.61 -11.38
CA ALA A 108 1.49 -19.60 -11.00
C ALA A 108 2.92 -19.09 -11.10
N ASP A 109 3.15 -18.21 -12.05
CA ASP A 109 4.49 -17.74 -12.34
C ASP A 109 4.78 -16.37 -11.71
N VAL A 110 3.76 -15.57 -11.39
CA VAL A 110 3.94 -14.47 -10.43
C VAL A 110 4.32 -15.06 -9.07
N ALA A 111 3.67 -16.16 -8.67
CA ALA A 111 3.97 -16.87 -7.44
C ALA A 111 5.40 -17.45 -7.43
N GLU A 112 5.81 -18.10 -8.53
CA GLU A 112 7.19 -18.59 -8.68
C GLU A 112 8.22 -17.44 -8.70
N ALA A 113 7.93 -16.34 -9.39
CA ALA A 113 8.82 -15.18 -9.45
C ALA A 113 8.98 -14.50 -8.09
N ALA A 114 7.90 -14.42 -7.30
CA ALA A 114 7.92 -13.94 -5.93
C ALA A 114 8.79 -14.85 -5.04
N LEU A 115 8.61 -16.18 -5.15
CA LEU A 115 9.41 -17.16 -4.40
C LEU A 115 10.91 -17.03 -4.71
N ARG A 116 11.26 -16.89 -5.98
CA ARG A 116 12.65 -16.79 -6.44
C ARG A 116 13.29 -15.42 -6.26
N ARG A 117 12.50 -14.39 -5.93
CA ARG A 117 12.93 -12.98 -5.89
C ARG A 117 13.62 -12.53 -7.19
N GLN A 118 13.19 -13.07 -8.34
CA GLN A 118 13.77 -12.76 -9.64
C GLN A 118 12.78 -12.02 -10.54
N PRO A 119 13.26 -11.11 -11.42
CA PRO A 119 12.46 -10.59 -12.51
C PRO A 119 12.03 -11.74 -13.42
N ARG A 120 10.80 -11.69 -13.90
CA ARG A 120 10.24 -12.76 -14.73
C ARG A 120 10.57 -12.52 -16.19
N VAL A 121 10.83 -13.59 -16.95
CA VAL A 121 10.87 -13.51 -18.41
C VAL A 121 9.44 -13.42 -18.93
N HIS A 122 9.09 -12.31 -19.59
CA HIS A 122 7.75 -12.03 -20.09
C HIS A 122 7.38 -13.03 -21.19
N ARG A 123 6.50 -13.98 -20.87
CA ARG A 123 5.97 -14.96 -21.81
C ARG A 123 4.49 -14.76 -22.15
N HIS A 124 3.85 -13.79 -21.50
CA HIS A 124 2.45 -13.46 -21.65
C HIS A 124 2.36 -12.07 -22.26
N ASP A 125 1.41 -11.88 -23.18
CA ASP A 125 1.14 -10.59 -23.81
C ASP A 125 0.62 -9.55 -22.79
N ALA A 126 0.67 -8.27 -23.17
CA ALA A 126 0.31 -7.17 -22.29
C ALA A 126 -1.16 -7.22 -21.83
N ASP A 127 -2.10 -7.65 -22.68
CA ASP A 127 -3.53 -7.73 -22.34
C ASP A 127 -3.77 -8.77 -21.24
N THR A 128 -3.17 -9.95 -21.40
CA THR A 128 -3.21 -11.03 -20.40
C THR A 128 -2.61 -10.58 -19.07
N ARG A 129 -1.48 -9.86 -19.11
CA ARG A 129 -0.84 -9.32 -17.90
C ARG A 129 -1.73 -8.29 -17.21
N ALA A 130 -2.29 -7.34 -17.95
CA ALA A 130 -3.14 -6.28 -17.40
C ALA A 130 -4.38 -6.87 -16.72
N ALA A 131 -5.13 -7.72 -17.41
CA ALA A 131 -6.34 -8.34 -16.86
C ALA A 131 -6.05 -9.16 -15.60
N ALA A 132 -4.96 -9.93 -15.60
CA ALA A 132 -4.58 -10.73 -14.45
C ALA A 132 -4.12 -9.87 -13.26
N LEU A 133 -3.32 -8.83 -13.49
CA LEU A 133 -2.85 -7.93 -12.44
C LEU A 133 -3.98 -7.11 -11.81
N SER A 134 -4.91 -6.59 -12.63
CA SER A 134 -6.11 -5.92 -12.13
C SER A 134 -6.91 -6.86 -11.22
N GLY A 135 -7.17 -8.09 -11.67
CA GLY A 135 -7.89 -9.09 -10.87
C GLY A 135 -7.17 -9.46 -9.57
N ILE A 136 -5.85 -9.62 -9.59
CA ILE A 136 -5.04 -9.90 -8.38
C ILE A 136 -5.20 -8.75 -7.38
N LEU A 137 -4.97 -7.51 -7.81
CA LEU A 137 -5.03 -6.34 -6.92
C LEU A 137 -6.44 -6.12 -6.38
N ALA A 138 -7.47 -6.10 -7.24
CA ALA A 138 -8.86 -5.96 -6.84
C ALA A 138 -9.25 -6.99 -5.75
N ARG A 139 -8.89 -8.26 -5.96
CA ARG A 139 -9.16 -9.33 -4.99
C ARG A 139 -8.36 -9.18 -3.71
N THR A 140 -7.07 -8.85 -3.80
CA THR A 140 -6.17 -8.66 -2.64
C THR A 140 -6.74 -7.67 -1.64
N TYR A 141 -7.30 -6.56 -2.15
CA TYR A 141 -7.87 -5.49 -1.34
C TYR A 141 -9.38 -5.59 -1.14
N GLY A 142 -10.05 -6.62 -1.69
CA GLY A 142 -11.50 -6.75 -1.64
C GLY A 142 -12.24 -5.56 -2.25
N ARG A 143 -11.74 -5.02 -3.37
CA ARG A 143 -12.31 -3.86 -4.07
C ARG A 143 -12.83 -4.25 -5.45
N ALA A 144 -13.82 -3.49 -5.94
CA ALA A 144 -14.43 -3.74 -7.25
C ALA A 144 -13.57 -3.24 -8.42
N ALA A 145 -12.67 -2.27 -8.18
CA ALA A 145 -11.89 -1.63 -9.23
C ALA A 145 -10.47 -1.29 -8.76
N VAL A 146 -9.57 -1.15 -9.74
CA VAL A 146 -8.20 -0.70 -9.54
C VAL A 146 -7.98 0.55 -10.39
N THR A 147 -7.36 1.55 -9.79
CA THR A 147 -7.02 2.81 -10.43
C THR A 147 -5.53 3.06 -10.30
N LEU A 148 -4.91 3.48 -11.40
CA LEU A 148 -3.53 3.95 -11.41
C LEU A 148 -3.51 5.47 -11.38
N ALA A 149 -2.92 6.04 -10.33
CA ALA A 149 -2.72 7.47 -10.20
C ALA A 149 -1.31 7.82 -10.71
N TRP A 150 -1.23 8.33 -11.95
CA TRP A 150 0.03 8.66 -12.60
C TRP A 150 0.44 10.09 -12.32
N TRP A 151 1.71 10.30 -12.01
CA TRP A 151 2.30 11.61 -11.82
C TRP A 151 3.71 11.64 -12.42
N ALA A 152 4.29 12.82 -12.59
CA ALA A 152 5.68 12.97 -13.05
C ALA A 152 6.41 13.98 -12.17
N ALA A 153 7.69 13.74 -11.88
CA ALA A 153 8.51 14.66 -11.08
C ALA A 153 8.71 16.04 -11.74
N ALA A 154 8.61 16.09 -13.07
CA ALA A 154 8.63 17.32 -13.86
C ALA A 154 7.73 17.17 -15.08
N ALA A 155 7.33 18.31 -15.67
CA ALA A 155 6.58 18.31 -16.92
C ALA A 155 7.36 17.58 -18.03
N LEU A 156 6.71 16.60 -18.66
CA LEU A 156 7.33 15.76 -19.67
C LEU A 156 7.34 16.47 -21.04
N PRO A 157 8.28 16.13 -21.94
CA PRO A 157 8.27 16.64 -23.30
C PRO A 157 6.96 16.28 -24.03
N PRO A 158 6.47 17.10 -24.99
CA PRO A 158 5.20 16.86 -25.68
C PRO A 158 5.07 15.46 -26.32
N VAL A 159 6.16 14.93 -26.89
CA VAL A 159 6.18 13.57 -27.46
C VAL A 159 5.97 12.51 -26.38
N ALA A 160 6.58 12.67 -25.21
CA ALA A 160 6.40 11.76 -24.09
C ALA A 160 4.99 11.85 -23.52
N GLN A 161 4.40 13.05 -23.46
CA GLN A 161 3.00 13.24 -23.10
C GLN A 161 2.06 12.46 -24.04
N GLN A 162 2.29 12.54 -25.36
CA GLN A 162 1.53 11.79 -26.37
C GLN A 162 1.63 10.27 -26.21
N VAL A 163 2.84 9.78 -25.95
CA VAL A 163 3.10 8.37 -25.65
C VAL A 163 2.33 7.93 -24.41
N LEU A 164 2.41 8.69 -23.31
CA LEU A 164 1.74 8.37 -22.06
C LEU A 164 0.22 8.47 -22.17
N GLY A 165 -0.34 9.45 -22.87
CA GLY A 165 -1.78 9.51 -23.08
C GLY A 165 -2.29 8.28 -23.87
N THR A 166 -1.49 7.76 -24.81
CA THR A 166 -1.85 6.55 -25.56
C THR A 166 -1.77 5.31 -24.68
N ALA A 167 -0.72 5.20 -23.86
CA ALA A 167 -0.58 4.13 -22.87
C ALA A 167 -1.70 4.17 -21.81
N ALA A 168 -2.04 5.35 -21.29
CA ALA A 168 -3.12 5.54 -20.32
C ALA A 168 -4.45 5.05 -20.88
N HIS A 169 -4.77 5.43 -22.13
CA HIS A 169 -5.98 4.97 -22.79
C HIS A 169 -5.98 3.45 -22.99
N TRP A 170 -4.83 2.83 -23.33
CA TRP A 170 -4.72 1.38 -23.49
C TRP A 170 -5.09 0.61 -22.21
N PHE A 171 -4.77 1.13 -21.03
CA PHE A 171 -5.16 0.50 -19.76
C PHE A 171 -6.68 0.52 -19.52
N THR A 172 -7.40 1.49 -20.10
CA THR A 172 -8.87 1.53 -20.02
C THR A 172 -9.48 0.34 -20.75
N GLY A 173 -10.53 -0.25 -20.18
CA GLY A 173 -11.12 -1.50 -20.67
C GLY A 173 -10.36 -2.78 -20.30
N ARG A 174 -9.20 -2.68 -19.63
CA ARG A 174 -8.40 -3.82 -19.14
C ARG A 174 -8.41 -3.94 -17.61
N GLY A 175 -9.46 -3.43 -16.98
CA GLY A 175 -9.66 -3.48 -15.53
C GLY A 175 -8.96 -2.37 -14.75
N PHE A 176 -8.51 -1.31 -15.42
CA PHE A 176 -7.89 -0.14 -14.77
C PHE A 176 -8.58 1.17 -15.17
N GLY A 177 -8.83 2.00 -14.16
CA GLY A 177 -9.02 3.45 -14.34
C GLY A 177 -7.66 4.16 -14.27
N ILE A 178 -7.52 5.30 -14.94
CA ILE A 178 -6.28 6.10 -14.88
C ILE A 178 -6.61 7.50 -14.40
N TRP A 179 -5.99 7.93 -13.32
CA TRP A 179 -6.06 9.29 -12.80
C TRP A 179 -4.72 9.97 -13.02
N ILE A 180 -4.70 11.04 -13.80
CA ILE A 180 -3.49 11.82 -14.04
C ILE A 180 -3.42 12.93 -13.00
N LEU A 181 -2.34 12.96 -12.22
CA LEU A 181 -2.07 13.95 -11.18
C LEU A 181 -1.05 14.97 -11.69
N GLY A 182 -1.42 16.25 -11.62
CA GLY A 182 -0.55 17.36 -12.00
C GLY A 182 -0.48 17.62 -13.51
N ALA A 183 0.05 18.79 -13.86
CA ALA A 183 0.20 19.23 -15.24
C ALA A 183 1.42 18.59 -15.92
N GLY A 184 1.35 18.39 -17.24
CA GLY A 184 2.50 17.99 -18.05
C GLY A 184 2.83 16.49 -18.06
N VAL A 185 1.96 15.64 -17.49
CA VAL A 185 2.06 14.17 -17.61
C VAL A 185 1.54 13.68 -18.96
N VAL A 186 0.41 14.23 -19.41
CA VAL A 186 -0.25 13.97 -20.69
C VAL A 186 -0.60 15.29 -21.38
N GLU A 187 -1.00 15.25 -22.65
CA GLU A 187 -1.29 16.47 -23.39
C GLU A 187 -2.50 17.22 -22.80
N PRO A 188 -2.42 18.55 -22.66
CA PRO A 188 -3.54 19.35 -22.17
C PRO A 188 -4.81 19.13 -22.98
N GLY A 189 -5.94 18.94 -22.30
CA GLY A 189 -7.25 18.79 -22.94
C GLY A 189 -7.52 17.43 -23.60
N ARG A 190 -6.57 16.47 -23.55
CA ARG A 190 -6.76 15.12 -24.12
C ARG A 190 -7.84 14.30 -23.40
N PHE A 191 -7.97 14.50 -22.09
CA PHE A 191 -8.91 13.75 -21.24
C PHE A 191 -9.76 14.71 -20.39
N PRO A 192 -10.94 14.25 -19.91
CA PRO A 192 -11.79 15.04 -19.03
C PRO A 192 -11.06 15.40 -17.72
N THR A 193 -11.22 16.65 -17.30
CA THR A 193 -10.67 17.16 -16.04
C THR A 193 -11.72 17.13 -14.94
N VAL A 194 -11.32 16.68 -13.74
CA VAL A 194 -12.11 16.76 -12.50
C VAL A 194 -11.34 17.56 -11.47
N THR A 195 -11.94 18.64 -10.96
CA THR A 195 -11.34 19.47 -9.92
C THR A 195 -11.68 18.94 -8.54
N LEU A 196 -10.68 18.75 -7.69
CA LEU A 196 -10.83 18.33 -6.30
C LEU A 196 -10.40 19.45 -5.35
N THR A 197 -11.17 19.67 -4.29
CA THR A 197 -10.76 20.59 -3.23
C THR A 197 -9.66 19.97 -2.38
N ALA A 198 -8.50 20.64 -2.35
CA ALA A 198 -7.34 20.28 -1.55
C ALA A 198 -6.97 21.40 -0.55
N ALA A 199 -6.20 21.06 0.47
CA ALA A 199 -5.66 22.00 1.44
C ALA A 199 -4.51 22.83 0.81
N PRO A 200 -3.80 23.71 1.54
CA PRO A 200 -2.57 24.33 1.04
C PRO A 200 -1.48 23.28 0.78
N PRO A 201 -0.65 23.44 -0.26
CA PRO A 201 0.39 22.49 -0.61
C PRO A 201 1.38 22.29 0.56
N ALA A 202 1.84 21.06 0.72
CA ALA A 202 2.99 20.73 1.54
C ALA A 202 4.10 20.28 0.58
N ASP A 203 5.33 20.72 0.82
CA ASP A 203 6.50 20.21 0.10
C ASP A 203 6.89 18.85 0.68
N ALA A 204 6.81 17.81 -0.14
CA ALA A 204 7.49 16.54 0.07
C ALA A 204 7.89 15.92 -1.27
N ALA A 205 8.90 15.04 -1.25
CA ALA A 205 9.15 14.18 -2.39
C ALA A 205 8.21 12.96 -2.28
N SER A 206 7.34 12.78 -3.27
CA SER A 206 6.50 11.58 -3.38
C SER A 206 7.34 10.39 -3.91
N PRO A 207 7.19 9.18 -3.34
CA PRO A 207 7.92 8.00 -3.81
C PRO A 207 7.38 7.50 -5.16
N ALA A 208 8.27 6.97 -6.01
CA ALA A 208 7.96 6.57 -7.38
C ALA A 208 6.85 5.51 -7.52
N LEU A 209 6.64 4.67 -6.50
CA LEU A 209 5.56 3.68 -6.47
C LEU A 209 4.98 3.58 -5.06
N THR A 210 3.67 3.80 -4.93
CA THR A 210 2.92 3.61 -3.68
C THR A 210 1.68 2.78 -3.96
N PHE A 211 1.29 1.91 -3.03
CA PHE A 211 0.07 1.13 -3.09
C PHE A 211 -0.55 1.02 -1.68
N PRO A 212 -1.85 0.69 -1.56
CA PRO A 212 -2.52 0.73 -0.28
C PRO A 212 -1.96 -0.29 0.70
N VAL A 213 -1.99 0.04 1.98
CA VAL A 213 -1.53 -0.84 3.05
C VAL A 213 -2.61 -1.84 3.43
N LEU A 214 -2.24 -3.11 3.63
CA LEU A 214 -3.16 -4.14 4.11
C LEU A 214 -3.10 -4.25 5.63
N ALA A 215 -4.27 -4.22 6.26
CA ALA A 215 -4.39 -4.45 7.69
C ALA A 215 -3.97 -5.89 8.07
N GLY A 216 -3.33 -6.02 9.22
CA GLY A 216 -2.88 -7.27 9.82
C GLY A 216 -1.50 -7.73 9.37
N ARG A 217 -0.82 -6.97 8.50
CA ARG A 217 0.46 -7.36 7.91
C ARG A 217 1.40 -6.16 7.78
N PRO A 218 2.73 -6.33 7.92
CA PRO A 218 3.69 -5.26 7.63
C PRO A 218 3.60 -4.87 6.15
N HIS A 219 3.82 -3.59 5.86
CA HIS A 219 3.79 -3.06 4.51
C HIS A 219 4.93 -3.67 3.67
N PRO A 220 4.65 -4.34 2.53
CA PRO A 220 5.69 -5.02 1.75
C PRO A 220 6.78 -4.10 1.17
N GLY A 221 6.45 -2.83 0.96
CA GLY A 221 7.41 -1.78 0.57
C GLY A 221 8.16 -1.13 1.74
N SER A 222 7.90 -1.51 2.99
CA SER A 222 8.55 -0.96 4.19
C SER A 222 9.58 -1.94 4.74
N ALA A 223 10.86 -1.72 4.41
CA ALA A 223 11.94 -2.58 4.89
C ALA A 223 12.04 -2.59 6.43
N VAL A 224 11.69 -1.47 7.07
CA VAL A 224 11.74 -1.33 8.52
C VAL A 224 10.61 -2.12 9.19
N GLU A 225 9.37 -2.06 8.69
CA GLU A 225 8.28 -2.91 9.22
C GLU A 225 8.60 -4.40 9.06
N LEU A 226 9.16 -4.81 7.92
CA LEU A 226 9.55 -6.20 7.66
C LEU A 226 10.66 -6.67 8.61
N ASP A 227 11.68 -5.84 8.88
CA ASP A 227 12.75 -6.18 9.82
C ASP A 227 12.23 -6.28 11.26
N VAL A 228 11.39 -5.33 11.70
CA VAL A 228 10.77 -5.36 13.02
C VAL A 228 9.91 -6.61 13.18
N GLU A 229 9.06 -6.95 12.21
CA GLU A 229 8.25 -8.17 12.26
C GLU A 229 9.12 -9.43 12.33
N ALA A 230 10.17 -9.53 11.50
CA ALA A 230 11.07 -10.68 11.49
C ALA A 230 11.79 -10.90 12.83
N ARG A 231 12.01 -9.82 13.59
CA ARG A 231 12.56 -9.88 14.96
C ARG A 231 11.48 -10.23 15.98
N LEU A 232 10.34 -9.54 15.96
CA LEU A 232 9.22 -9.78 16.88
C LEU A 232 8.74 -11.24 16.83
N GLN A 233 8.74 -11.89 15.67
CA GLN A 233 8.40 -13.30 15.51
C GLN A 233 9.25 -14.25 16.37
N ARG A 234 10.46 -13.85 16.77
CA ARG A 234 11.37 -14.67 17.60
C ARG A 234 11.09 -14.56 19.10
N HIS A 235 10.16 -13.69 19.50
CA HIS A 235 9.89 -13.39 20.90
C HIS A 235 8.46 -13.75 21.29
N ALA A 236 8.30 -14.65 22.26
CA ALA A 236 6.97 -15.06 22.74
C ALA A 236 6.17 -13.91 23.36
N TRP A 237 6.84 -12.90 23.95
CA TRP A 237 6.20 -11.73 24.54
C TRP A 237 5.47 -10.86 23.50
N ALA A 238 5.90 -10.92 22.24
CA ALA A 238 5.37 -10.13 21.13
C ALA A 238 4.08 -10.71 20.52
N ARG A 239 3.51 -11.77 21.10
CA ARG A 239 2.21 -12.32 20.70
C ARG A 239 1.09 -11.27 20.79
N GLY A 240 0.02 -11.47 20.03
CA GLY A 240 -1.17 -10.59 20.04
C GLY A 240 -1.00 -9.27 19.29
N ARG A 241 0.15 -9.08 18.62
CA ARG A 241 0.39 -7.91 17.77
C ARG A 241 -0.38 -8.00 16.46
N THR A 242 -0.65 -6.84 15.89
CA THR A 242 -1.22 -6.69 14.56
C THR A 242 -0.66 -5.44 13.89
N TRP A 243 -0.49 -5.48 12.58
CA TRP A 243 0.07 -4.37 11.80
C TRP A 243 -1.02 -3.58 11.08
N ASN A 244 -0.72 -2.32 10.75
CA ASN A 244 -1.44 -1.48 9.80
C ASN A 244 -2.95 -1.41 10.03
N GLN A 245 -3.35 -1.32 11.29
CA GLN A 245 -4.76 -1.27 11.68
C GLN A 245 -5.34 0.12 11.49
N ILE A 246 -6.62 0.17 11.14
CA ILE A 246 -7.37 1.42 11.08
C ILE A 246 -8.10 1.60 12.41
N TYR A 247 -7.69 2.62 13.16
CA TYR A 247 -8.35 3.08 14.36
C TYR A 247 -9.36 4.17 14.02
N HIS A 248 -10.58 4.03 14.55
CA HIS A 248 -11.66 5.00 14.41
C HIS A 248 -11.96 5.62 15.79
N PRO A 249 -11.39 6.80 16.10
CA PRO A 249 -11.66 7.46 17.38
C PRO A 249 -13.12 7.85 17.55
N HIS A 250 -13.74 8.34 16.46
CA HIS A 250 -15.14 8.75 16.40
C HIS A 250 -15.67 8.69 14.95
N PRO A 251 -16.96 8.41 14.71
CA PRO A 251 -17.52 8.32 13.34
C PRO A 251 -17.36 9.59 12.49
N LEU A 252 -17.27 10.75 13.13
CA LEU A 252 -17.12 12.06 12.47
C LEU A 252 -15.66 12.52 12.30
N THR A 253 -14.70 11.75 12.83
CA THR A 253 -13.27 12.07 12.69
C THR A 253 -12.63 11.18 11.63
N PRO A 254 -11.65 11.69 10.86
CA PRO A 254 -10.90 10.87 9.93
C PRO A 254 -10.28 9.64 10.63
N PRO A 255 -10.32 8.46 9.99
CA PRO A 255 -9.67 7.27 10.52
C PRO A 255 -8.14 7.45 10.57
N ILE A 256 -7.51 6.77 11.51
CA ILE A 256 -6.07 6.79 11.74
C ILE A 256 -5.52 5.41 11.43
N ARG A 257 -4.54 5.31 10.53
CA ARG A 257 -3.75 4.08 10.40
C ARG A 257 -2.64 4.12 11.44
N VAL A 258 -2.47 3.01 12.17
CA VAL A 258 -1.35 2.78 13.09
C VAL A 258 -0.47 1.67 12.54
N ASP A 259 0.84 1.82 12.57
CA ASP A 259 1.75 0.85 11.94
C ASP A 259 1.76 -0.49 12.67
N LEU A 260 1.94 -0.50 14.00
CA LEU A 260 1.97 -1.71 14.81
C LEU A 260 1.19 -1.51 16.10
N MET A 261 0.43 -2.53 16.52
CA MET A 261 -0.49 -2.42 17.65
C MET A 261 -0.57 -3.73 18.44
N TRP A 262 -0.69 -3.60 19.76
CA TRP A 262 -1.16 -4.64 20.68
C TRP A 262 -2.53 -4.21 21.24
N PRO A 263 -3.64 -4.73 20.68
CA PRO A 263 -4.97 -4.26 21.05
C PRO A 263 -5.34 -4.50 22.51
N ALA A 264 -4.97 -5.65 23.07
CA ALA A 264 -5.29 -6.01 24.45
C ALA A 264 -4.56 -5.12 25.46
N GLU A 265 -3.30 -4.79 25.19
CA GLU A 265 -2.46 -3.95 26.04
C GLU A 265 -2.62 -2.45 25.77
N ARG A 266 -3.39 -2.09 24.73
CA ARG A 266 -3.53 -0.71 24.21
C ARG A 266 -2.18 -0.03 23.99
N VAL A 267 -1.29 -0.72 23.28
CA VAL A 267 0.00 -0.17 22.86
C VAL A 267 0.02 -0.01 21.35
N VAL A 268 0.48 1.15 20.89
CA VAL A 268 0.74 1.46 19.48
C VAL A 268 2.22 1.78 19.33
N VAL A 269 2.79 1.33 18.22
CA VAL A 269 4.14 1.65 17.78
C VAL A 269 4.03 2.21 16.36
N GLU A 270 4.52 3.43 16.14
CA GLU A 270 4.63 4.06 14.82
C GLU A 270 6.08 4.04 14.35
N LEU A 271 6.29 3.67 13.09
CA LEU A 271 7.60 3.57 12.46
C LEU A 271 7.72 4.68 11.41
N ASP A 272 8.22 5.82 11.86
CA ASP A 272 8.27 7.04 11.06
C ASP A 272 9.41 6.95 10.02
N GLY A 273 9.03 6.90 8.74
CA GLY A 273 9.95 7.02 7.60
C GLY A 273 10.72 8.36 7.59
N PRO A 274 11.76 8.51 6.75
CA PRO A 274 12.47 9.78 6.60
C PRO A 274 11.45 10.87 6.26
N ASP A 275 11.21 11.72 7.27
CA ASP A 275 10.05 12.59 7.31
C ASP A 275 10.32 13.80 6.41
N HIS A 276 9.80 13.78 5.19
CA HIS A 276 9.77 14.95 4.31
C HIS A 276 8.40 15.65 4.35
N ARG A 277 7.59 15.46 5.38
CA ARG A 277 6.18 15.87 5.35
C ARG A 277 5.94 17.06 6.28
N GLY A 278 5.94 18.27 5.68
CA GLY A 278 5.97 19.58 6.36
C GLY A 278 4.75 20.03 7.19
N ILE A 279 4.52 21.34 7.26
CA ILE A 279 3.71 22.04 8.30
C ILE A 279 2.25 21.56 8.43
N VAL A 280 1.60 21.17 7.33
CA VAL A 280 0.21 20.67 7.34
C VAL A 280 0.09 19.33 8.08
N LYS A 281 1.18 18.55 8.15
CA LYS A 281 1.23 17.26 8.82
C LYS A 281 1.28 17.39 10.35
N TYR A 282 1.91 18.43 10.90
CA TYR A 282 1.97 18.62 12.36
C TYR A 282 0.59 18.74 13.01
N ALA A 283 -0.35 19.44 12.38
CA ALA A 283 -1.71 19.57 12.92
C ALA A 283 -2.49 18.26 12.86
N ASP A 284 -2.28 17.46 11.80
CA ASP A 284 -2.89 16.14 11.62
C ASP A 284 -2.28 15.13 12.59
N ASP A 285 -0.96 15.14 12.76
CA ASP A 285 -0.23 14.27 13.69
C ASP A 285 -0.58 14.57 15.14
N ARG A 286 -0.70 15.84 15.55
CA ARG A 286 -1.20 16.16 16.90
C ARG A 286 -2.63 15.69 17.13
N ARG A 287 -3.50 15.77 16.10
CA ARG A 287 -4.87 15.24 16.22
C ARG A 287 -4.85 13.73 16.37
N ARG A 288 -3.98 13.04 15.61
CA ARG A 288 -3.78 11.59 15.73
C ARG A 288 -3.32 11.18 17.13
N ASP A 289 -2.26 11.82 17.62
CA ASP A 289 -1.67 11.52 18.93
C ASP A 289 -2.67 11.76 20.07
N ASN A 290 -3.41 12.87 20.02
CA ASN A 290 -4.45 13.15 20.99
C ASN A 290 -5.57 12.11 20.95
N ALA A 291 -6.02 11.70 19.76
CA ALA A 291 -7.08 10.73 19.60
C ALA A 291 -6.68 9.33 20.12
N LEU A 292 -5.44 8.91 19.90
CA LEU A 292 -4.89 7.67 20.46
C LEU A 292 -4.76 7.76 21.98
N THR A 293 -4.26 8.88 22.50
CA THR A 293 -4.13 9.13 23.95
C THR A 293 -5.49 9.09 24.64
N VAL A 294 -6.50 9.78 24.09
CA VAL A 294 -7.88 9.74 24.61
C VAL A 294 -8.48 8.33 24.51
N GLY A 295 -8.09 7.55 23.50
CA GLY A 295 -8.41 6.13 23.37
C GLY A 295 -7.73 5.21 24.40
N GLY A 296 -6.88 5.76 25.28
CA GLY A 296 -6.14 5.02 26.30
C GLY A 296 -4.89 4.31 25.79
N TYR A 297 -4.47 4.59 24.55
CA TYR A 297 -3.28 4.00 23.96
C TYR A 297 -2.00 4.64 24.51
N ALA A 298 -1.01 3.81 24.83
CA ALA A 298 0.37 4.27 24.92
C ALA A 298 1.01 4.16 23.52
N VAL A 299 1.62 5.25 23.06
CA VAL A 299 2.21 5.33 21.72
C VAL A 299 3.73 5.44 21.86
N LEU A 300 4.46 4.55 21.19
CA LEU A 300 5.90 4.66 20.97
C LEU A 300 6.13 5.06 19.51
N ARG A 301 7.03 6.02 19.27
CA ARG A 301 7.42 6.44 17.92
C ARG A 301 8.91 6.19 17.74
N PHE A 302 9.28 5.59 16.64
CA PHE A 302 10.66 5.37 16.26
C PHE A 302 10.87 5.80 14.82
N THR A 303 11.93 6.55 14.57
CA THR A 303 12.35 6.80 13.19
C THR A 303 12.96 5.55 12.57
N ASN A 304 12.88 5.42 11.24
CA ASN A 304 13.56 4.34 10.51
C ASN A 304 15.06 4.25 10.84
N ALA A 305 15.71 5.40 11.08
CA ALA A 305 17.12 5.47 11.46
C ALA A 305 17.37 4.86 12.84
N GLU A 306 16.50 5.12 13.83
CA GLU A 306 16.62 4.51 15.16
C GLU A 306 16.45 3.00 15.12
N VAL A 307 15.46 2.50 14.37
CA VAL A 307 15.25 1.05 14.24
C VAL A 307 16.44 0.38 13.57
N THR A 308 16.97 1.00 12.51
CA THR A 308 18.12 0.45 11.77
C THR A 308 19.40 0.49 12.61
N THR A 309 19.58 1.52 13.42
CA THR A 309 20.79 1.72 14.24
C THR A 309 20.80 0.84 15.48
N ASP A 310 19.65 0.72 16.17
CA ASP A 310 19.56 -0.01 17.44
C ASP A 310 18.20 -0.68 17.62
N ALA A 311 17.93 -1.70 16.80
CA ALA A 311 16.72 -2.51 16.90
C ALA A 311 16.56 -3.17 18.28
N SER A 312 17.66 -3.51 18.96
CA SER A 312 17.62 -4.13 20.28
C SER A 312 17.01 -3.20 21.32
N ARG A 313 17.41 -1.92 21.33
CA ARG A 313 16.81 -0.90 22.19
C ARG A 313 15.33 -0.70 21.88
N VAL A 314 14.96 -0.64 20.60
CA VAL A 314 13.56 -0.51 20.17
C VAL A 314 12.71 -1.65 20.72
N LEU A 315 13.15 -2.90 20.54
CA LEU A 315 12.43 -4.07 21.04
C LEU A 315 12.34 -4.10 22.58
N ALA A 316 13.42 -3.73 23.28
CA ALA A 316 13.42 -3.67 24.74
C ALA A 316 12.43 -2.62 25.27
N MET A 317 12.31 -1.46 24.62
CA MET A 317 11.32 -0.44 24.98
C MET A 317 9.88 -0.92 24.78
N ILE A 318 9.62 -1.62 23.66
CA ILE A 318 8.31 -2.21 23.38
C ILE A 318 7.98 -3.28 24.43
N GLU A 319 8.91 -4.20 24.71
CA GLU A 319 8.75 -5.26 25.70
C GLU A 319 8.46 -4.68 27.10
N GLY A 320 9.25 -3.71 27.54
CA GLY A 320 9.08 -3.08 28.85
C GLY A 320 7.71 -2.39 29.01
N LEU A 321 7.24 -1.67 27.98
CA LEU A 321 5.92 -1.05 28.00
C LEU A 321 4.80 -2.10 28.03
N LEU A 322 4.92 -3.18 27.26
CA LEU A 322 3.96 -4.28 27.28
C LEU A 322 3.92 -4.99 28.63
N ALA A 323 5.07 -5.24 29.25
CA ALA A 323 5.16 -5.83 30.58
C ALA A 323 4.43 -4.95 31.61
N ALA A 324 4.71 -3.64 31.63
CA ALA A 324 4.05 -2.70 32.53
C ALA A 324 2.52 -2.65 32.33
N ARG A 325 2.05 -2.70 31.07
CA ARG A 325 0.60 -2.74 30.76
C ARG A 325 -0.07 -4.04 31.19
N ARG A 326 0.63 -5.18 31.04
CA ARG A 326 0.12 -6.49 31.48
C ARG A 326 0.08 -6.61 32.99
N GLU A 327 1.09 -6.10 33.68
CA GLU A 327 1.14 -6.07 35.16
C GLU A 327 0.08 -5.11 35.72
N GLY A 328 -0.02 -3.89 35.18
CA GLY A 328 -1.01 -2.88 35.58
C GLY A 328 -2.45 -3.22 35.18
N GLY A 329 -2.67 -4.20 34.30
CA GLY A 329 -3.98 -4.75 33.94
C GLY A 329 -4.52 -5.78 34.94
N THR A 330 -3.75 -6.12 35.99
CA THR A 330 -4.18 -7.00 37.08
C THR A 330 -4.24 -6.22 38.40
N PRO A 331 -5.32 -5.45 38.62
CA PRO A 331 -5.99 -5.55 39.92
C PRO A 331 -7.54 -5.42 39.82
N GLY A 332 -8.25 -6.51 40.12
CA GLY A 332 -9.59 -6.45 40.72
C GLY A 332 -10.81 -6.72 39.81
N GLU A 333 -11.00 -7.96 39.38
CA GLU A 333 -12.33 -8.46 38.97
C GLU A 333 -12.91 -9.52 39.93
N ASP A 334 -12.39 -9.64 41.16
CA ASP A 334 -12.95 -10.62 42.12
C ASP A 334 -12.95 -10.18 43.59
N ARG A 335 -13.18 -8.88 43.85
CA ARG A 335 -13.57 -8.41 45.20
C ARG A 335 -14.53 -7.23 45.11
N ALA A 336 -15.83 -7.52 44.98
CA ALA A 336 -16.86 -7.13 45.93
C ALA A 336 -18.27 -7.15 45.30
N ARG A 337 -19.06 -8.11 45.78
CA ARG A 337 -20.53 -8.11 45.97
C ARG A 337 -21.45 -7.93 44.76
#